data_AF-A0A328HJG0-F1
#
_entry.id   AF-A0A328HJG0-F1
#
_cell.length_a   1.000
_cell.length_b   1.000
_cell.length_c   1.000
_cell.angle_alpha   90.00
_cell.angle_beta   90.00
_cell.angle_gamma   90.00
#
_symmetry.space_group_name_H-M   'P 1'
#
loop_
_entity.id
_entity.type
_entity.pdbx_description
1 polymer ?
#
loop_
_entity_poly.entity_id
_entity_poly.type
_entity_poly.pdbx_seq_one_letter_code
_entity_poly.pdbx_strand_id
1 'polypeptide(L)' 'FRPGLSIAELTQPGQPAQRISLPRRSLRDCLAEELRRLDPDEVFGEVITIGLPRTNLRSVRPSER' A
#
# COMPACT_ATOMS: atom_id res chain seq x y z
N PHE A 1 -20.83 -2.67 10.83
CA PHE A 1 -20.41 -3.91 11.51
C PHE A 1 -21.26 -5.06 10.96
N ARG A 2 -20.67 -6.04 10.25
CA ARG A 2 -21.40 -7.25 9.83
C ARG A 2 -21.00 -8.39 10.77
N PRO A 3 -21.89 -8.91 11.63
CA PRO A 3 -21.57 -10.03 12.51
C PRO A 3 -21.39 -11.30 11.67
N GLY A 4 -20.31 -12.08 11.90
CA GLY A 4 -20.22 -13.48 11.45
C GLY A 4 -19.00 -13.93 10.62
N LEU A 5 -18.03 -13.09 10.27
CA LEU A 5 -16.97 -13.46 9.29
C LEU A 5 -15.55 -13.52 9.87
N SER A 6 -15.33 -14.20 10.99
CA SER A 6 -13.97 -14.48 11.51
C SER A 6 -13.47 -15.89 11.16
N ILE A 7 -14.31 -16.70 10.51
CA ILE A 7 -13.99 -18.05 10.04
C ILE A 7 -14.46 -18.15 8.60
N ALA A 8 -13.58 -18.56 7.69
CA ALA A 8 -13.91 -18.87 6.30
C ALA A 8 -13.74 -20.37 6.03
N GLU A 9 -14.36 -20.85 4.96
CA GLU A 9 -14.22 -22.21 4.47
C GLU A 9 -13.35 -22.20 3.21
N LEU A 10 -12.26 -22.95 3.23
CA LEU A 10 -11.33 -23.12 2.12
C LEU A 10 -11.58 -24.49 1.48
N THR A 11 -11.95 -24.48 0.20
CA THR A 11 -12.16 -25.71 -0.59
C THR A 11 -11.09 -25.80 -1.67
N GLN A 12 -10.42 -26.95 -1.73
CA GLN A 12 -9.40 -27.24 -2.73
C GLN A 12 -9.68 -28.61 -3.37
N PRO A 13 -9.45 -28.78 -4.69
CA PRO A 13 -9.67 -30.06 -5.36
C PRO A 13 -8.88 -31.20 -4.68
N GLY A 14 -9.56 -32.33 -4.44
CA GLY A 14 -8.93 -33.50 -3.80
C GLY A 14 -8.67 -33.36 -2.29
N GLN A 15 -9.07 -32.25 -1.66
CA GLN A 15 -8.96 -32.04 -0.23
C GLN A 15 -10.33 -31.77 0.40
N PRO A 16 -10.55 -32.20 1.65
CA PRO A 16 -11.75 -31.84 2.39
C PRO A 16 -11.78 -30.33 2.66
N ALA A 17 -12.99 -29.76 2.76
CA ALA A 17 -13.16 -28.35 3.12
C ALA A 17 -12.54 -28.05 4.49
N GLN A 18 -11.78 -26.97 4.58
CA GLN A 18 -11.08 -26.56 5.79
C GLN A 18 -11.68 -25.28 6.36
N ARG A 19 -11.84 -25.22 7.68
CA ARG A 19 -12.24 -23.98 8.37
C ARG A 19 -10.99 -23.22 8.79
N ILE A 20 -10.81 -22.02 8.26
CA ILE A 20 -9.66 -21.15 8.55
C ILE A 20 -10.11 -19.89 9.28
N SER A 21 -9.31 -19.41 10.22
CA SER A 21 -9.57 -18.14 10.89
C SER A 21 -9.22 -16.98 9.94
N LEU A 22 -10.17 -16.08 9.73
CA LEU A 22 -10.04 -14.89 8.90
C LEU A 22 -10.50 -13.65 9.70
N PRO A 23 -9.81 -13.33 10.81
CA PRO A 23 -10.19 -12.18 11.62
C PRO A 23 -9.98 -10.89 10.81
N ARG A 24 -10.95 -9.97 10.87
CA ARG A 24 -10.77 -8.64 10.28
C ARG A 24 -9.76 -7.88 11.12
N ARG A 25 -8.64 -7.50 10.50
CA ARG A 25 -7.68 -6.56 11.10
C ARG A 25 -8.28 -5.16 11.15
N SER A 26 -7.92 -4.39 12.18
CA SER A 26 -8.34 -2.99 12.24
C SER A 26 -7.65 -2.19 11.12
N LEU A 27 -8.25 -1.07 10.71
CA LEU A 27 -7.62 -0.19 9.71
C LEU A 27 -6.23 0.28 10.20
N ARG A 28 -6.09 0.54 11.51
CA ARG A 28 -4.81 0.90 12.14
C ARG A 28 -3.77 -0.20 11.93
N ASP A 29 -4.11 -1.46 12.17
CA ASP A 29 -3.15 -2.56 12.04
C ASP A 29 -2.76 -2.79 10.58
N CYS A 30 -3.70 -2.64 9.65
CA CYS A 30 -3.41 -2.68 8.21
C CYS A 30 -2.45 -1.55 7.81
N LEU A 31 -2.74 -0.30 8.21
CA LEU A 31 -1.88 0.84 7.90
C LEU A 31 -0.48 0.70 8.52
N ALA A 32 -0.40 0.22 9.75
CA ALA A 32 0.88 -0.01 10.42
C ALA A 32 1.74 -1.07 9.72
N GLU A 33 1.13 -2.07 9.07
CA GLU A 33 1.85 -3.07 8.27
C GLU A 33 2.41 -2.46 6.97
N GLU A 34 1.57 -1.74 6.21
CA GLU A 34 1.98 -1.10 4.96
C GLU A 34 3.11 -0.08 5.19
N LEU A 35 3.00 0.72 6.25
CA LEU A 35 4.02 1.73 6.59
C LEU A 35 5.31 1.13 7.16
N ARG A 36 5.31 -0.14 7.59
CA ARG A 36 6.51 -0.79 8.13
C ARG A 36 7.56 -1.10 7.05
N ARG A 37 7.13 -1.13 5.79
CA ARG A 37 7.97 -1.42 4.61
C ARG A 37 8.13 -0.20 3.71
N LEU A 38 8.15 1.00 4.29
CA LEU A 38 8.57 2.20 3.57
C LEU A 38 10.08 2.13 3.35
N ASP A 39 10.48 1.42 2.30
CA ASP A 39 11.83 1.52 1.75
C ASP A 39 12.04 2.94 1.19
N PRO A 40 13.27 3.46 1.20
CA PRO A 40 13.56 4.73 0.55
C PRO A 40 13.15 4.70 -0.92
N ASP A 41 12.57 5.80 -1.39
CA ASP A 41 12.29 6.00 -2.81
C ASP A 41 13.57 6.49 -3.51
N GLU A 42 14.37 5.53 -3.98
CA GLU A 42 15.65 5.81 -4.66
C GLU A 42 15.48 6.68 -5.90
N VAL A 43 14.43 6.45 -6.69
CA VAL A 43 14.17 7.21 -7.93
C VAL A 43 13.84 8.65 -7.60
N PHE A 44 12.95 8.88 -6.62
CA PHE A 44 12.63 10.23 -6.19
C PHE A 44 13.85 10.93 -5.56
N GLY A 45 14.68 10.19 -4.81
CA GLY A 45 15.95 10.67 -4.29
C GLY A 45 16.92 11.13 -5.38
N GLU A 46 17.12 10.32 -6.42
CA GLU A 46 17.92 10.66 -7.60
C GLU A 46 17.35 11.88 -8.34
N VAL A 47 16.03 11.96 -8.49
CA VAL A 47 15.37 13.11 -9.10
C VAL A 47 15.67 14.38 -8.32
N ILE A 48 15.57 14.40 -6.99
CA ILE A 48 15.84 15.62 -6.21
C ILE A 48 17.32 16.00 -6.23
N THR A 49 18.21 15.02 -6.08
CA THR A 49 19.63 15.26 -5.87
C THR A 49 20.42 15.48 -7.16
N ILE A 50 20.04 14.80 -8.24
CA ILE A 50 20.78 14.79 -9.51
C ILE A 50 19.94 15.40 -10.64
N GLY A 51 18.67 14.99 -10.76
CA GLY A 51 17.81 15.35 -11.89
C GLY A 51 17.35 16.80 -11.86
N LEU A 52 16.78 17.24 -10.74
CA LEU A 52 16.14 18.53 -10.54
C LEU A 52 17.10 19.71 -10.81
N PRO A 53 18.36 19.70 -10.33
CA PRO A 53 19.34 20.75 -10.66
C PRO A 53 19.63 20.89 -12.17
N ARG A 54 19.34 19.87 -12.98
CA ARG A 54 19.55 19.88 -14.44
C ARG A 54 18.35 20.41 -15.21
N THR A 55 17.26 20.72 -14.52
CA THR A 55 16.03 21.27 -15.11
C THR A 55 15.99 22.79 -14.99
N ASN A 56 15.05 23.43 -15.69
CA ASN A 56 14.82 24.86 -15.55
C ASN A 56 14.03 25.15 -14.26
N LEU A 57 14.73 25.55 -13.20
CA LEU A 57 14.14 25.86 -11.88
C LEU A 57 13.42 27.23 -11.81
N ARG A 58 13.22 27.90 -12.94
CA ARG A 58 12.46 29.15 -12.95
C ARG A 58 11.02 28.88 -12.52
N SER A 59 10.50 29.76 -11.66
CA SER A 59 9.09 29.75 -11.29
C SER A 59 8.22 29.77 -12.54
N VAL A 60 7.42 28.73 -12.71
CA VAL A 60 6.40 28.68 -13.76
C VAL A 60 5.18 29.43 -13.25
N ARG A 61 4.61 30.31 -14.09
CA ARG A 61 3.33 30.93 -13.78
C ARG A 61 2.24 29.86 -13.93
N PRO A 62 1.34 29.70 -12.94
CA PRO A 62 0.20 28.80 -13.09
C PRO A 62 -0.58 29.15 -14.36
N SER A 63 -1.00 28.13 -15.11
CA SER A 63 -1.91 28.31 -16.23
C SER A 63 -3.29 28.73 -15.69
N GLU A 64 -3.94 29.70 -16.32
CA GLU A 64 -5.29 30.17 -15.96
C GLU A 64 -6.41 29.21 -16.42
N ARG A 65 -6.08 27.93 -16.63
CA ARG A 65 -7.01 26.93 -17.17
C ARG A 65 -7.57 26.05 -16.06
#